data_AF-A0A0D7EZA7-F1
#
_entry.id   AF-A0A0D7EZA7-F1
#
_cell.length_a   1.000
_cell.length_b   1.000
_cell.length_c   1.000
_cell.angle_alpha   90.00
_cell.angle_beta   90.00
_cell.angle_gamma   90.00
#
_symmetry.space_group_name_H-M   'P 1'
#
loop_
_entity.id
_entity.type
_entity.pdbx_description
1 polymer ?
#
loop_
_entity_poly.entity_id
_entity_poly.type
_entity_poly.pdbx_seq_one_letter_code
_entity_poly.pdbx_strand_id
1 'polypeptide(L)'
;MGFDQYHEPPDELSQDIRTFARMITSLIEEAEAISWYEQRMSVEKDKVAKAIMANAQKEEFKHFGMNLEFLLRKKKAWRTELEGILFRDGDIVALAEKAEKKAD
;
A
#
# COMPACT_ATOMS: atom_id res chain seq x y z
N MET A 1 -20.20 -2.87 -9.17
CA MET A 1 -19.45 -4.14 -9.14
C MET A 1 -18.84 -4.23 -7.76
N GLY A 2 -19.26 -5.22 -6.97
CA GLY A 2 -18.66 -5.43 -5.64
C GLY A 2 -17.21 -5.84 -5.81
N PHE A 3 -16.33 -5.30 -4.98
CA PHE A 3 -14.95 -5.75 -4.91
C PHE A 3 -14.98 -7.18 -4.38
N ASP A 4 -14.69 -8.15 -5.24
CA ASP A 4 -14.50 -9.52 -4.78
C ASP A 4 -13.12 -9.58 -4.14
N GLN A 5 -13.08 -9.75 -2.81
CA GLN A 5 -11.84 -9.75 -2.03
C GLN A 5 -10.88 -10.87 -2.44
N TYR A 6 -11.39 -11.91 -3.10
CA TYR A 6 -10.65 -13.10 -3.48
C TYR A 6 -10.82 -13.38 -4.98
N HIS A 7 -9.74 -13.85 -5.61
CA HIS A 7 -9.77 -14.34 -6.98
C HIS A 7 -9.98 -15.85 -7.07
N GLU A 8 -9.96 -16.55 -5.93
CA GLU A 8 -10.12 -18.00 -5.79
C GLU A 8 -11.19 -18.31 -4.72
N PRO A 9 -11.81 -19.50 -4.72
CA PRO A 9 -12.79 -19.90 -3.72
C PRO A 9 -12.27 -19.69 -2.28
N PRO A 10 -12.94 -18.88 -1.43
CA PRO A 10 -12.42 -18.53 -0.11
C PRO A 10 -12.22 -19.72 0.85
N ASP A 11 -12.94 -20.81 0.62
CA ASP A 11 -12.87 -22.09 1.34
C ASP A 11 -11.67 -22.94 0.95
N GLU A 12 -11.08 -22.70 -0.23
CA GLU A 12 -9.81 -23.31 -0.65
C GLU A 12 -8.57 -22.56 -0.14
N LEU A 13 -8.76 -21.34 0.38
CA LEU A 13 -7.67 -20.51 0.89
C LEU A 13 -7.36 -20.80 2.36
N SER A 14 -6.07 -20.97 2.67
CA SER A 14 -5.61 -21.08 4.06
C SER A 14 -5.89 -19.79 4.84
N GLN A 15 -5.98 -19.90 6.17
CA GLN A 15 -6.19 -18.75 7.05
C GLN A 15 -5.12 -17.66 6.87
N ASP A 16 -3.87 -18.06 6.64
CA ASP A 16 -2.76 -17.14 6.41
C ASP A 16 -2.92 -16.37 5.11
N ILE A 17 -3.34 -17.03 4.02
CA ILE A 17 -3.59 -16.38 2.73
C ILE A 17 -4.79 -15.45 2.83
N ARG A 18 -5.86 -15.83 3.53
CA ARG A 18 -7.01 -14.95 3.76
C ARG A 18 -6.63 -13.72 4.58
N THR A 19 -5.73 -13.86 5.56
CA THR A 19 -5.20 -12.72 6.32
C THR A 19 -4.33 -11.83 5.45
N PHE A 20 -3.47 -12.41 4.61
CA PHE A 20 -2.66 -11.65 3.65
C PHE A 20 -3.55 -10.86 2.69
N ALA A 21 -4.58 -11.49 2.12
CA ALA A 21 -5.55 -10.83 1.24
C ALA A 21 -6.23 -9.64 1.91
N ARG A 22 -6.71 -9.79 3.16
CA ARG A 22 -7.28 -8.66 3.94
C ARG A 22 -6.32 -7.48 4.04
N MET A 23 -5.06 -7.75 4.40
CA MET A 23 -4.07 -6.70 4.58
C MET A 23 -3.67 -6.03 3.25
N ILE A 24 -3.67 -6.77 2.15
CA ILE A 24 -3.50 -6.21 0.80
C ILE A 24 -4.68 -5.32 0.44
N THR A 25 -5.92 -5.77 0.64
CA THR A 25 -7.12 -4.95 0.40
C THR A 25 -7.06 -3.65 1.20
N SER A 26 -6.73 -3.72 2.50
CA SER A 26 -6.58 -2.53 3.32
C SER A 26 -5.49 -1.59 2.79
N LEU A 27 -4.32 -2.10 2.39
CA LEU A 27 -3.26 -1.27 1.78
C LEU A 27 -3.74 -0.56 0.51
N ILE A 28 -4.52 -1.25 -0.34
CA ILE A 28 -5.11 -0.70 -1.57
C ILE A 28 -6.10 0.41 -1.23
N GLU A 29 -7.01 0.18 -0.28
CA GLU A 29 -8.00 1.17 0.16
C GLU A 29 -7.33 2.45 0.67
N GLU A 30 -6.24 2.35 1.44
CA GLU A 30 -5.49 3.53 1.88
C GLU A 30 -4.87 4.30 0.69
N ALA A 31 -4.30 3.58 -0.28
CA ALA A 31 -3.72 4.20 -1.47
C ALA A 31 -4.78 4.91 -2.33
N GLU A 32 -5.96 4.31 -2.47
CA GLU A 32 -7.10 4.91 -3.14
C GLU A 32 -7.59 6.16 -2.41
N ALA A 33 -7.75 6.10 -1.08
CA ALA A 33 -8.14 7.23 -0.26
C ALA A 33 -7.17 8.41 -0.39
N ILE A 34 -5.85 8.12 -0.31
CA ILE A 34 -4.79 9.12 -0.55
C ILE A 34 -4.96 9.78 -1.91
N SER A 35 -5.11 8.99 -2.98
CA SER A 35 -5.29 9.47 -4.36
C SER A 35 -6.54 10.33 -4.50
N TRP A 36 -7.65 9.93 -3.88
CA TRP A 36 -8.88 10.70 -3.92
C TRP A 36 -8.75 12.03 -3.20
N TYR A 37 -8.10 12.06 -2.03
CA TYR A 37 -7.87 13.32 -1.32
C TYR A 37 -6.95 14.25 -2.10
N GLU A 38 -5.87 13.76 -2.73
CA GLU A 38 -5.03 14.58 -3.63
C GLU A 38 -5.86 15.25 -4.72
N GLN A 39 -6.68 14.46 -5.43
CA GLN A 39 -7.51 14.96 -6.52
C GLN A 39 -8.54 15.98 -6.03
N ARG A 40 -9.27 15.68 -4.94
CA ARG A 40 -10.28 16.59 -4.38
C ARG A 40 -9.66 17.90 -3.91
N MET A 41 -8.56 17.83 -3.17
CA MET A 41 -7.87 19.03 -2.66
C MET A 41 -7.27 19.90 -3.78
N SER A 42 -6.95 19.33 -4.93
CA SER A 42 -6.42 20.07 -6.08
C SER A 42 -7.42 21.05 -6.69
N VAL A 43 -8.73 20.75 -6.59
CA VAL A 43 -9.82 21.56 -7.18
C VAL A 43 -10.73 22.24 -6.14
N GLU A 44 -10.67 21.82 -4.87
CA GLU A 44 -11.51 22.37 -3.80
C GLU A 44 -11.19 23.84 -3.50
N LYS A 45 -12.24 24.65 -3.42
CA LYS A 45 -12.19 26.10 -3.14
C LYS A 45 -12.52 26.43 -1.68
N ASP A 46 -13.35 25.61 -1.02
CA ASP A 46 -13.68 25.79 0.39
C ASP A 46 -12.48 25.41 1.27
N LYS A 47 -11.99 26.39 2.03
CA LYS A 47 -10.80 26.23 2.88
C LYS A 47 -11.01 25.28 4.04
N VAL A 48 -12.23 25.19 4.57
CA VAL A 48 -12.57 24.30 5.68
C VAL A 48 -12.64 22.87 5.18
N ALA A 49 -13.30 22.62 4.05
CA ALA A 49 -13.34 21.31 3.42
C ALA A 49 -11.92 20.81 3.06
N LYS A 50 -11.11 21.68 2.47
CA LYS A 50 -9.71 21.35 2.14
C LYS A 50 -8.88 21.01 3.37
N ALA A 51 -9.04 21.73 4.48
CA ALA A 51 -8.34 21.43 5.73
C ALA A 51 -8.76 20.08 6.34
N ILE A 52 -10.06 19.74 6.28
CA ILE A 52 -10.57 18.44 6.75
C ILE A 52 -9.97 17.31 5.91
N MET A 53 -9.98 17.44 4.58
CA MET A 53 -9.42 16.45 3.66
C MET A 53 -7.91 16.26 3.87
N ALA A 54 -7.16 17.34 4.04
CA ALA A 54 -5.72 17.27 4.30
C ALA A 54 -5.41 16.56 5.63
N ASN A 55 -6.22 16.80 6.66
CA ASN A 55 -6.07 16.13 7.94
C ASN A 55 -6.41 14.63 7.83
N ALA A 56 -7.49 14.28 7.14
CA ALA A 56 -7.88 12.89 6.91
C ALA A 56 -6.80 12.13 6.12
N GLN A 57 -6.31 12.70 5.01
CA GLN A 57 -5.27 12.08 4.18
C GLN A 57 -3.99 11.76 4.97
N LYS A 58 -3.61 12.63 5.91
CA LYS A 58 -2.41 12.42 6.72
C LYS A 58 -2.50 11.13 7.56
N GLU A 59 -3.68 10.79 8.03
CA GLU A 59 -3.91 9.53 8.76
C GLU A 59 -3.77 8.31 7.83
N GLU A 60 -4.18 8.43 6.57
CA GLU A 60 -4.08 7.33 5.60
C GLU A 60 -2.62 7.00 5.24
N PHE A 61 -1.70 7.98 5.24
CA PHE A 61 -0.27 7.68 5.09
C PHE A 61 0.26 6.78 6.22
N LYS A 62 -0.23 7.01 7.45
CA LYS A 62 0.13 6.21 8.61
C LYS A 62 -0.47 4.80 8.48
N HIS A 63 -1.75 4.69 8.10
CA HIS A 63 -2.40 3.39 7.87
C HIS A 63 -1.73 2.59 6.75
N PHE A 64 -1.39 3.25 5.63
CA PHE A 64 -0.64 2.65 4.52
C PHE A 64 0.70 2.07 5.00
N GLY A 65 1.48 2.86 5.76
CA GLY A 65 2.76 2.39 6.30
C GLY A 65 2.62 1.21 7.25
N MET A 66 1.60 1.21 8.11
CA MET A 66 1.30 0.09 9.02
C MET A 66 0.95 -1.20 8.27
N ASN A 67 0.08 -1.09 7.25
CA ASN A 67 -0.34 -2.21 6.42
C ASN A 67 0.84 -2.78 5.62
N LEU A 68 1.65 -1.92 5.01
CA LEU A 68 2.85 -2.32 4.27
C LEU A 68 3.83 -3.06 5.16
N GLU A 69 4.17 -2.52 6.33
CA GLU A 69 5.14 -3.16 7.23
C GLU A 69 4.66 -4.54 7.72
N PHE A 70 3.37 -4.72 7.97
CA PHE A 70 2.82 -6.05 8.28
C PHE A 70 3.11 -7.05 7.15
N LEU A 71 2.86 -6.65 5.90
CA LEU A 71 3.11 -7.49 4.72
C LEU A 71 4.60 -7.84 4.57
N LEU A 72 5.50 -6.86 4.78
CA LEU A 72 6.95 -7.08 4.77
C LEU A 72 7.41 -8.05 5.88
N ARG A 73 6.75 -8.07 7.04
CA ARG A 73 7.03 -9.07 8.09
C ARG A 73 6.50 -10.46 7.76
N LYS A 74 5.47 -10.57 6.93
CA LYS A 74 4.86 -11.85 6.56
C LYS A 74 5.53 -12.55 5.38
N LYS A 75 6.20 -11.81 4.48
CA LYS A 75 6.86 -12.38 3.30
C LYS A 75 8.30 -11.88 3.19
N LYS A 76 9.25 -12.79 3.41
CA LYS A 76 10.70 -12.48 3.34
C LYS A 76 11.09 -11.90 1.98
N ALA A 77 10.57 -12.45 0.88
CA ALA A 77 10.85 -11.96 -0.47
C ALA A 77 10.49 -10.46 -0.61
N TRP A 78 9.27 -10.06 -0.19
CA TRP A 78 8.87 -8.65 -0.21
C TRP A 78 9.84 -7.77 0.58
N ARG A 79 10.24 -8.19 1.78
CA ARG A 79 11.20 -7.45 2.59
C ARG A 79 12.54 -7.27 1.88
N THR A 80 13.10 -8.34 1.30
CA THR A 80 14.39 -8.28 0.60
C THR A 80 14.34 -7.29 -0.56
N GLU A 81 13.30 -7.35 -1.39
CA GLU A 81 13.14 -6.44 -2.52
C GLU A 81 13.03 -4.98 -2.06
N LEU A 82 12.12 -4.69 -1.12
CA LEU A 82 11.86 -3.32 -0.71
C LEU A 82 13.02 -2.70 0.07
N GLU A 83 13.81 -3.46 0.82
CA GLU A 83 15.05 -2.97 1.46
C GLU A 83 16.12 -2.54 0.44
N GLY A 84 16.09 -3.10 -0.76
CA GLY A 84 16.94 -2.72 -1.88
C GLY A 84 16.50 -1.43 -2.59
N ILE A 85 15.26 -0.97 -2.37
CA ILE A 85 14.64 0.13 -3.12
C ILE A 85 14.35 1.33 -2.21
N LEU A 86 13.74 1.11 -1.05
CA LEU A 86 13.23 2.18 -0.18
C LEU A 86 14.36 2.97 0.48
N PHE A 87 14.13 4.27 0.64
CA PHE A 87 15.03 5.22 1.35
C PHE A 87 16.44 5.30 0.76
N ARG A 88 16.56 5.12 -0.56
CA ARG A 88 17.82 5.22 -1.31
C ARG A 88 17.70 6.29 -2.39
N ASP A 89 18.81 6.97 -2.64
CA ASP A 89 18.93 7.89 -3.76
C ASP A 89 19.28 7.13 -5.06
N GLY A 90 18.93 7.74 -6.20
CA GLY A 90 19.27 7.24 -7.53
C GLY A 90 18.08 6.68 -8.31
N ASP A 91 18.38 5.97 -9.39
CA ASP A 91 17.37 5.41 -10.27
C ASP A 91 16.68 4.20 -9.64
N ILE A 92 15.35 4.29 -9.45
CA ILE A 92 14.54 3.29 -8.75
C ILE A 92 14.54 1.95 -9.49
N VAL A 93 14.49 1.96 -10.83
CA VAL A 93 14.48 0.73 -11.65
C VAL A 93 15.81 -0.01 -11.48
N ALA A 94 16.94 0.70 -11.60
CA ALA A 94 18.26 0.13 -11.41
C ALA A 94 18.51 -0.36 -9.97
N LEU A 95 17.86 0.23 -8.96
CA LEU A 95 17.90 -0.25 -7.57
C LEU A 95 17.10 -1.55 -7.42
N ALA A 96 15.90 -1.63 -8.00
CA ALA A 96 15.06 -2.82 -7.98
C ALA A 96 15.74 -4.02 -8.67
N GLU A 97 16.28 -3.85 -9.88
CA GLU A 97 17.00 -4.91 -10.60
C GLU A 97 18.24 -5.44 -9.84
N LYS A 98 18.86 -4.60 -9.01
CA LYS A 98 19.99 -5.01 -8.15
C LYS A 98 19.53 -5.72 -6.88
N ALA A 99 18.32 -5.44 -6.40
CA ALA A 99 17.72 -6.09 -5.24
C ALA A 99 17.27 -7.51 -5.60
N GLU A 100 16.60 -7.67 -6.74
CA GLU A 100 16.10 -8.95 -7.26
C GLU A 100 17.23 -9.98 -7.41
N LYS A 101 18.37 -9.58 -7.99
CA LYS A 101 19.57 -10.42 -8.14
C LYS A 101 20.18 -10.92 -6.81
N LYS A 102 19.77 -10.39 -5.67
CA LYS A 102 20.21 -10.82 -4.33
C LYS A 102 19.15 -11.64 -3.60
N ALA A 103 17.90 -11.63 -4.08
CA ALA A 103 16.80 -12.41 -3.54
C ALA A 103 16.73 -13.82 -4.13
N ASP A 104 17.23 -14.00 -5.37
CA ASP A 104 17.55 -15.29 -6.01
C ASP A 104 18.78 -15.97 -5.39
#